data_AF-A0A923HXT5-F1
#
_entry.id   AF-A0A923HXT5-F1
#
_cell.length_a   1.000
_cell.length_b   1.000
_cell.length_c   1.000
_cell.angle_alpha   90.00
_cell.angle_beta   90.00
_cell.angle_gamma   90.00
#
_symmetry.space_group_name_H-M   'P 1'
#
loop_
_entity.id
_entity.type
_entity.pdbx_description
1 polymer ?
#
loop_
_entity_poly.entity_id
_entity_poly.type
_entity_poly.pdbx_seq_one_letter_code
_entity_poly.pdbx_strand_id
1 'polypeptide(L)'
;MSKSETKEVIIGASLEALKERFLSNLDETRRFSIIEKELKENNYVIILQTTPSSRSAGEIVTVELCETGDKQTRVVVKSVLAALFQRSDKGVNQENIDAIVPMLKEVPEKLS
;
A
#
# COMPACT_ATOMS: atom_id res chain seq x y z
N MET A 1 16.60 -0.87 -16.07
CA MET A 1 15.17 -1.19 -15.90
C MET A 1 14.83 -1.03 -14.43
N SER A 2 13.89 -0.15 -14.10
CA SER A 2 13.40 -0.02 -12.72
C SER A 2 12.68 -1.31 -12.34
N LYS A 3 13.08 -1.94 -11.24
CA LYS A 3 12.38 -3.13 -10.73
C LYS A 3 11.12 -2.65 -10.01
N SER A 4 9.98 -3.20 -10.38
CA SER A 4 8.70 -2.99 -9.70
C SER A 4 8.14 -4.31 -9.24
N GLU A 5 7.53 -4.33 -8.07
CA GLU A 5 6.68 -5.44 -7.63
C GLU A 5 5.23 -4.96 -7.55
N THR A 6 4.30 -5.84 -7.90
CA THR A 6 2.86 -5.57 -7.84
C THR A 6 2.15 -6.73 -7.18
N LYS A 7 1.22 -6.42 -6.27
CA LYS A 7 0.31 -7.39 -5.65
C LYS A 7 -1.12 -6.94 -5.82
N GLU A 8 -1.98 -7.89 -6.17
CA GLU A 8 -3.42 -7.70 -6.24
C GLU A 8 -4.11 -8.62 -5.24
N VAL A 9 -5.10 -8.09 -4.51
CA VAL A 9 -5.95 -8.84 -3.59
C VAL A 9 -7.39 -8.30 -3.63
N ILE A 10 -8.38 -9.16 -3.41
CA ILE A 10 -9.78 -8.75 -3.21
C ILE A 10 -10.10 -8.87 -1.73
N ILE A 11 -10.69 -7.82 -1.15
CA ILE A 11 -11.05 -7.75 0.27
C ILE A 11 -12.56 -7.57 0.38
N GLY A 12 -13.19 -8.37 1.24
CA GLY A 12 -14.62 -8.30 1.55
C GLY A 12 -14.97 -7.14 2.47
N ALA A 13 -14.66 -5.91 2.05
CA ALA A 13 -15.05 -4.66 2.70
C ALA A 13 -15.44 -3.61 1.65
N SER A 14 -16.28 -2.65 2.04
CA SER A 14 -16.57 -1.49 1.18
C SER A 14 -15.33 -0.61 1.02
N LEU A 15 -15.29 0.17 -0.06
CA LEU A 15 -14.20 1.10 -0.34
C LEU A 15 -13.98 2.08 0.82
N GLU A 16 -15.07 2.59 1.40
CA GLU A 16 -15.02 3.53 2.51
C GLU A 16 -14.41 2.93 3.78
N ALA A 17 -14.86 1.74 4.18
CA ALA A 17 -14.33 1.05 5.36
C ALA A 17 -12.84 0.72 5.20
N LEU A 18 -12.44 0.29 3.98
CA LEU A 18 -11.06 -0.05 3.69
C LEU A 18 -10.15 1.18 3.66
N LYS A 19 -10.63 2.30 3.09
CA LYS A 19 -9.97 3.61 3.09
C LYS A 19 -9.67 4.08 4.51
N GLU A 20 -10.69 4.13 5.37
CA GLU A 20 -10.53 4.61 6.75
C GLU A 20 -9.54 3.76 7.54
N ARG A 21 -9.67 2.43 7.45
CA ARG A 21 -8.76 1.48 8.09
C ARG A 21 -7.32 1.67 7.63
N PHE A 22 -7.12 1.74 6.31
CA PHE A 22 -5.78 1.85 5.75
C PHE A 22 -5.09 3.14 6.21
N LEU A 23 -5.82 4.26 6.20
CA LEU A 23 -5.29 5.55 6.68
C LEU A 23 -4.94 5.51 8.17
N SER A 24 -5.76 4.86 9.01
CA SER A 24 -5.47 4.69 10.44
C SER A 24 -4.19 3.87 10.66
N ASN A 25 -4.05 2.74 9.98
CA ASN A 25 -2.89 1.86 10.12
C ASN A 25 -1.59 2.50 9.58
N LEU A 26 -1.68 3.35 8.55
CA LEU A 26 -0.52 4.07 8.03
C LEU A 26 0.08 5.03 9.07
N ASP A 27 -0.77 5.77 9.79
CA ASP A 27 -0.33 6.73 10.80
C ASP A 27 0.43 6.06 11.95
N GLU A 28 0.01 4.86 12.35
CA GLU A 28 0.64 4.08 13.42
C GLU A 28 2.05 3.60 13.08
N THR A 29 2.30 3.20 11.83
CA THR A 29 3.58 2.55 11.47
C THR A 29 4.72 3.52 11.23
N ARG A 30 4.45 4.79 10.91
CA ARG A 30 5.43 5.84 10.56
C ARG A 30 6.48 5.46 9.49
N ARG A 31 6.29 4.33 8.80
CA ARG A 31 7.19 3.80 7.76
C ARG A 31 6.92 4.43 6.40
N PHE A 32 5.71 4.94 6.21
CA PHE A 32 5.22 5.48 4.97
C PHE A 32 4.71 6.90 5.19
N SER A 33 5.06 7.80 4.28
CA SER A 33 4.51 9.15 4.21
C SER A 33 3.57 9.24 3.01
N ILE A 34 2.37 9.78 3.20
CA ILE A 34 1.46 10.04 2.08
C ILE A 34 2.01 11.22 1.28
N ILE A 35 2.27 10.99 -0.01
CA ILE A 35 2.64 12.03 -0.98
C ILE A 35 1.37 12.63 -1.56
N GLU A 36 0.46 11.77 -2.00
CA GLU A 36 -0.75 12.15 -2.72
C GLU A 36 -1.86 11.14 -2.47
N LYS A 37 -3.11 11.62 -2.51
CA LYS A 37 -4.31 10.79 -2.49
C LYS A 37 -5.35 11.35 -3.45
N GLU A 38 -6.00 10.48 -4.20
CA GLU A 38 -7.03 10.86 -5.17
C GLU A 38 -8.27 9.98 -4.95
N LEU A 39 -9.44 10.61 -4.80
CA LEU A 39 -10.73 9.91 -4.76
C LEU A 39 -11.48 10.15 -6.06
N LYS A 40 -11.89 9.05 -6.70
CA LYS A 40 -12.79 8.99 -7.85
C LYS A 40 -14.01 8.15 -7.46
N GLU A 41 -15.09 8.27 -8.23
CA GLU A 41 -16.43 7.74 -7.91
C GLU A 41 -16.44 6.31 -7.34
N ASN A 42 -15.59 5.41 -7.84
CA ASN A 42 -15.46 4.02 -7.36
C ASN A 42 -14.00 3.60 -7.12
N ASN A 43 -13.09 4.56 -6.96
CA ASN A 43 -11.66 4.29 -6.85
C ASN A 43 -10.97 5.27 -5.90
N TYR A 44 -10.08 4.76 -5.06
CA TYR A 44 -9.23 5.57 -4.21
C TYR A 44 -7.77 5.19 -4.42
N VAL A 45 -6.98 6.15 -4.87
CA VAL A 45 -5.55 5.97 -5.13
C VAL A 45 -4.75 6.72 -4.08
N ILE A 46 -3.73 6.07 -3.52
CA ILE A 46 -2.80 6.67 -2.56
C ILE A 46 -1.38 6.43 -3.06
N ILE A 47 -0.58 7.48 -3.10
CA ILE A 47 0.84 7.43 -3.40
C ILE A 47 1.60 7.68 -2.10
N LEU A 48 2.45 6.73 -1.74
CA LEU A 48 3.25 6.73 -0.53
C LEU A 48 4.73 6.84 -0.88
N GLN A 49 5.50 7.52 -0.02
CA GLN A 49 6.95 7.43 0.02
C GLN A 49 7.36 6.59 1.22
N THR A 50 8.24 5.61 1.03
CA THR A 50 8.84 4.92 2.18
C THR A 50 9.92 5.80 2.82
N THR A 51 10.06 5.69 4.14
CA THR A 51 11.15 6.35 4.85
C THR A 51 12.49 5.79 4.35
N PRO A 52 13.47 6.65 4.01
CA PRO A 52 14.81 6.20 3.66
C PRO A 52 15.41 5.30 4.76
N SER A 53 16.17 4.30 4.34
CA SER A 53 16.88 3.36 5.22
C SER A 53 18.32 3.18 4.77
N SER A 54 19.09 2.37 5.50
CA SER A 54 20.45 2.00 5.09
C SER A 54 20.49 1.17 3.79
N ARG A 55 19.34 0.66 3.33
CA ARG A 55 19.22 -0.17 2.12
C ARG A 55 18.74 0.65 0.91
N SER A 56 17.82 1.59 1.13
CA SER A 56 17.20 2.38 0.07
C SER A 56 17.04 3.86 0.45
N ALA A 57 17.10 4.75 -0.55
CA ALA A 57 16.82 6.17 -0.40
C ALA A 57 15.31 6.51 -0.33
N GLY A 58 14.45 5.49 -0.27
CA GLY A 58 12.99 5.62 -0.32
C GLY A 58 12.43 5.14 -1.66
N GLU A 59 11.30 4.44 -1.59
CA GLU A 59 10.52 3.95 -2.72
C GLU A 59 9.20 4.71 -2.83
N ILE A 60 8.66 4.68 -4.04
CA ILE A 60 7.29 5.09 -4.28
C ILE A 60 6.42 3.84 -4.26
N VAL A 61 5.37 3.87 -3.43
CA VAL A 61 4.38 2.80 -3.36
C VAL A 61 3.01 3.37 -3.71
N THR A 62 2.38 2.82 -4.74
CA THR A 62 1.02 3.18 -5.14
C THR A 62 0.06 2.12 -4.65
N VAL A 63 -1.00 2.54 -3.95
CA VAL A 63 -2.10 1.70 -3.50
C VAL A 63 -3.37 2.18 -4.19
N GLU A 64 -4.02 1.30 -4.93
CA GLU A 64 -5.30 1.56 -5.60
C GLU A 64 -6.36 0.68 -4.95
N LEU A 65 -7.46 1.29 -4.51
CA LEU A 65 -8.62 0.62 -3.94
C LEU A 65 -9.80 0.86 -4.89
N CYS A 66 -10.23 -0.16 -5.62
CA CYS A 66 -11.34 -0.09 -6.56
C CYS A 66 -12.54 -0.88 -6.04
N GLU A 67 -13.70 -0.24 -5.93
CA GLU A 67 -14.94 -0.93 -5.60
C GLU A 67 -15.38 -1.82 -6.77
N THR A 68 -15.65 -3.10 -6.51
CA THR A 68 -16.01 -4.08 -7.55
C THR A 68 -17.40 -4.68 -7.37
N GLY A 69 -18.08 -4.38 -6.25
CA GLY A 69 -19.42 -4.86 -5.93
C GLY A 69 -19.79 -4.57 -4.47
N ASP A 70 -20.97 -5.02 -4.03
CA ASP A 70 -21.44 -4.81 -2.66
C ASP A 70 -20.45 -5.35 -1.64
N LYS A 71 -19.81 -4.44 -0.90
CA LYS A 71 -18.81 -4.74 0.15
C LYS A 71 -17.61 -5.53 -0.36
N GLN A 72 -17.20 -5.32 -1.61
CA GLN A 72 -15.97 -5.88 -2.15
C GLN A 72 -15.10 -4.80 -2.78
N THR A 73 -13.84 -4.76 -2.37
CA THR A 73 -12.85 -3.83 -2.88
C THR A 73 -11.65 -4.60 -3.41
N ARG A 74 -11.32 -4.38 -4.68
CA ARG A 74 -10.07 -4.82 -5.30
C ARG A 74 -8.96 -3.87 -4.90
N VAL A 75 -7.87 -4.41 -4.39
CA VAL A 75 -6.69 -3.65 -3.97
C VAL A 75 -5.52 -4.01 -4.87
N VAL A 76 -4.87 -3.00 -5.43
CA VAL A 76 -3.60 -3.15 -6.16
C VAL A 76 -2.54 -2.35 -5.41
N VAL A 77 -1.44 -3.01 -5.04
CA VAL A 77 -0.28 -2.39 -4.41
C VAL A 77 0.90 -2.54 -5.35
N LYS A 78 1.53 -1.44 -5.73
CA LYS A 78 2.70 -1.41 -6.61
C LYS A 78 3.84 -0.66 -5.95
N SER A 79 4.98 -1.30 -5.74
CA SER A 79 6.20 -0.66 -5.23
C SER A 79 7.22 -0.51 -6.36
N VAL A 80 7.78 0.69 -6.51
CA VAL A 80 8.79 1.02 -7.52
C VAL A 80 9.99 1.69 -6.85
N LEU A 81 11.18 1.16 -7.11
CA LEU A 81 12.43 1.79 -6.69
C LEU A 81 12.58 3.15 -7.36
N ALA A 82 12.84 4.20 -6.57
CA ALA A 82 13.23 5.50 -7.12
C ALA A 82 14.53 5.33 -7.91
N ALA A 83 14.54 5.79 -9.17
CA ALA A 83 15.55 5.45 -10.17
C ALA A 83 17.02 5.84 -9.83
N LEU A 84 17.23 6.60 -8.74
CA LEU A 84 18.52 7.18 -8.38
C LEU A 84 19.46 6.25 -7.61
N PHE A 85 18.98 5.16 -7.01
CA PHE A 85 19.82 4.27 -6.19
C PHE A 85 19.61 2.80 -6.56
N GLN A 86 20.31 2.33 -7.60
CA GLN A 86 20.24 0.95 -8.09
C GLN A 86 21.11 -0.06 -7.31
N ARG A 87 21.64 0.30 -6.14
CA ARG A 87 22.55 -0.58 -5.40
C ARG A 87 21.77 -1.60 -4.56
N SER A 88 21.44 -2.72 -5.21
CA SER A 88 21.24 -4.03 -4.58
C SER A 88 20.03 -4.23 -3.66
N ASP A 89 18.89 -3.61 -3.94
CA ASP A 89 17.64 -3.89 -3.18
C ASP A 89 16.88 -5.10 -3.74
N LYS A 90 17.45 -6.30 -3.58
CA LYS A 90 16.67 -7.53 -3.72
C LYS A 90 15.74 -7.65 -2.52
N GLY A 91 14.47 -7.26 -2.68
CA GLY A 91 13.41 -7.56 -1.73
C GLY A 91 12.69 -6.37 -1.10
N VAL A 92 13.21 -5.14 -1.19
CA VAL A 92 12.58 -3.98 -0.53
C VAL A 92 11.18 -3.68 -1.08
N ASN A 93 10.98 -3.80 -2.39
CA ASN A 93 9.65 -3.69 -2.99
C ASN A 93 8.66 -4.73 -2.44
N GLN A 94 9.13 -5.95 -2.21
CA GLN A 94 8.32 -7.02 -1.64
C GLN A 94 8.06 -6.75 -0.15
N GLU A 95 9.06 -6.29 0.62
CA GLU A 95 8.89 -5.88 2.02
C GLU A 95 7.85 -4.76 2.17
N ASN A 96 7.80 -3.81 1.23
CA ASN A 96 6.80 -2.75 1.22
C ASN A 96 5.40 -3.29 0.96
N ILE A 97 5.26 -4.23 0.03
CA ILE A 97 3.99 -4.94 -0.22
C ILE A 97 3.58 -5.75 1.02
N ASP A 98 4.51 -6.49 1.61
CA ASP A 98 4.28 -7.32 2.80
C ASP A 98 3.92 -6.50 4.03
N ALA A 99 4.34 -5.23 4.09
CA ALA A 99 3.94 -4.28 5.11
C ALA A 99 2.54 -3.69 4.84
N ILE A 100 2.21 -3.35 3.59
CA ILE A 100 0.92 -2.69 3.24
C ILE A 100 -0.25 -3.68 3.24
N VAL A 101 -0.08 -4.88 2.68
CA VAL A 101 -1.19 -5.83 2.53
C VAL A 101 -1.85 -6.18 3.87
N PRO A 102 -1.13 -6.40 4.98
CA PRO A 102 -1.74 -6.60 6.30
C PRO A 102 -2.52 -5.38 6.81
N MET A 103 -2.10 -4.15 6.50
CA MET A 103 -2.81 -2.93 6.91
C MET A 103 -4.19 -2.80 6.26
N LEU A 104 -4.40 -3.49 5.13
CA LEU A 104 -5.66 -3.53 4.39
C LEU A 104 -6.56 -4.68 4.86
N LYS A 105 -5.98 -5.74 5.41
CA LYS A 105 -6.77 -6.88 5.90
C LYS A 105 -7.40 -6.57 7.25
N GLU A 106 -8.49 -7.27 7.57
CA GLU A 106 -8.98 -7.29 8.95
C GLU A 106 -7.85 -7.78 9.85
N VAL A 107 -7.54 -7.04 10.91
CA VAL A 107 -7.01 -7.68 12.10
C VAL A 107 -8.10 -8.68 12.47
N PRO A 108 -7.85 -10.01 12.48
CA PRO A 108 -8.84 -10.92 13.02
C PRO A 108 -9.17 -10.35 14.40
N GLU A 109 -10.43 -10.00 14.64
CA GLU A 109 -10.90 -9.69 15.98
C GLU A 109 -10.24 -10.74 16.87
N LYS A 110 -9.41 -10.29 17.81
CA LYS A 110 -9.03 -11.18 18.89
C LYS A 110 -10.36 -11.58 19.49
N LEU A 111 -10.83 -12.77 19.15
CA LEU A 111 -11.80 -13.48 19.95
C LEU A 111 -11.17 -13.51 21.34
N SER A 112 -11.88 -12.89 22.30
CA SER A 112 -11.65 -12.83 23.76
C SER A 112 -11.23 -11.45 24.27
#